data_AF-A0A9Q0VGX7-F1
#
_entry.id   AF-A0A9Q0VGX7-F1
#
_cell.length_a   1.000
_cell.length_b   1.000
_cell.length_c   1.000
_cell.angle_alpha   90.00
_cell.angle_beta   90.00
_cell.angle_gamma   90.00
#
_symmetry.space_group_name_H-M   'P 1'
#
loop_
_entity.id
_entity.type
_entity.pdbx_description
1 polymer ?
#
loop_
_entity_poly.entity_id
_entity_poly.type
_entity_poly.pdbx_seq_one_letter_code
_entity_poly.pdbx_strand_id
1 'polypeptide(L)'
;MDLLQPAERHRRIAHLQAKLFQAAAEGAVRVKRRKGQRRGEDFTLMQALIKADFLLMFFSLVLASGSGLTVIDNLGQICQSLGYTDTSIFVSMISIWNFLGRVGGGYFSEAIIRKYAYPRPVAMAVVQVVMAFALFYYAMGWPGEIYVLSIFIGLGYGAHWAIVPASASELFRLKELDCTV
;
A
#
# COMPACT_ATOMS: atom_id res chain seq x y z
N MET A 1 4.31 27.84 -52.86
CA MET A 1 5.23 27.91 -51.70
C MET A 1 5.35 29.38 -51.34
N ASP A 2 4.31 29.95 -50.70
CA ASP A 2 4.34 31.34 -50.25
C ASP A 2 5.16 31.44 -48.97
N LEU A 3 6.42 31.86 -49.10
CA LEU A 3 7.29 32.23 -48.01
C LEU A 3 6.78 33.54 -47.38
N LEU A 4 5.79 33.40 -46.49
CA LEU A 4 5.23 34.49 -45.69
C LEU A 4 6.36 35.24 -44.96
N GLN A 5 6.44 36.56 -45.15
CA GLN A 5 7.52 37.38 -44.58
C GLN A 5 7.58 37.24 -43.05
N PRO A 6 8.79 37.23 -42.43
CA PRO A 6 8.95 36.99 -40.99
C PRO A 6 8.10 37.93 -40.12
N ALA A 7 7.95 39.19 -40.54
CA ALA A 7 7.18 40.20 -39.81
C ALA A 7 5.67 39.89 -39.75
N GLU A 8 5.10 39.31 -40.81
CA GLU A 8 3.67 39.00 -40.89
C GLU A 8 3.30 37.76 -40.06
N ARG A 9 4.23 36.80 -39.96
CA ARG A 9 4.07 35.62 -39.10
C ARG A 9 3.92 36.02 -37.63
N HIS A 10 4.75 36.93 -37.15
CA HIS A 10 4.70 37.40 -35.76
C HIS A 10 3.38 38.14 -35.46
N ARG A 11 2.89 38.96 -36.40
CA ARG A 11 1.58 39.63 -36.26
C ARG A 11 0.42 38.64 -36.23
N ARG A 12 0.45 37.58 -37.05
CA ARG A 12 -0.57 36.52 -37.01
C ARG A 12 -0.53 35.72 -35.71
N ILE A 13 0.64 35.41 -35.18
CA ILE A 13 0.80 34.69 -33.91
C ILE A 13 0.26 35.55 -32.75
N ALA A 14 0.63 36.84 -32.69
CA ALA A 14 0.12 37.76 -31.67
C ALA A 14 -1.41 37.90 -31.76
N HIS A 15 -1.96 37.98 -32.97
CA HIS A 15 -3.40 38.04 -33.18
C HIS A 15 -4.13 36.74 -32.77
N LEU A 16 -3.54 35.57 -33.03
CA LEU A 16 -4.08 34.27 -32.62
C LEU A 16 -4.02 34.11 -31.09
N GLN A 17 -2.94 34.55 -30.44
CA GLN A 17 -2.83 34.53 -28.98
C GLN A 17 -3.87 35.45 -28.34
N ALA A 18 -4.07 36.66 -28.88
CA ALA A 18 -5.10 37.58 -28.40
C ALA A 18 -6.52 36.98 -28.54
N LYS A 19 -6.82 36.33 -29.68
CA LYS A 19 -8.09 35.62 -29.88
C LYS A 19 -8.26 34.43 -28.94
N LEU A 20 -7.20 33.68 -28.66
CA LEU A 20 -7.22 32.59 -27.69
C LEU A 20 -7.45 33.11 -26.27
N PHE A 21 -6.82 34.22 -25.89
CA PHE A 21 -7.01 34.84 -24.58
C PHE A 21 -8.43 35.38 -24.41
N GLN A 22 -8.98 36.00 -25.46
CA GLN A 22 -10.35 36.50 -25.46
C GLN A 22 -11.37 35.36 -25.45
N ALA A 23 -11.14 34.29 -26.22
CA ALA A 23 -11.97 33.07 -26.17
C ALA A 23 -11.87 32.32 -24.83
N ALA A 24 -10.73 32.41 -24.13
CA ALA A 24 -10.56 31.89 -22.78
C ALA A 24 -11.26 32.77 -21.73
N ALA A 25 -11.18 34.10 -21.87
CA ALA A 25 -11.83 35.07 -20.98
C ALA A 25 -13.36 35.04 -21.10
N GLU A 26 -13.90 34.85 -22.31
CA GLU A 26 -15.34 34.68 -22.56
C GLU A 26 -15.84 33.26 -22.20
N GLY A 27 -14.97 32.37 -21.71
CA GLY A 27 -15.32 30.99 -21.34
C GLY A 27 -15.80 30.12 -22.52
N ALA A 28 -15.65 30.61 -23.76
CA ALA A 28 -16.08 29.92 -24.98
C ALA A 28 -15.19 28.73 -25.32
N VAL A 29 -13.95 28.69 -24.82
CA VAL A 29 -13.16 27.46 -24.80
C VAL A 29 -13.75 26.55 -23.74
N ARG A 30 -14.69 25.68 -24.16
CA ARG A 30 -14.95 24.43 -23.45
C ARG A 30 -13.65 23.65 -23.42
N VAL A 31 -12.81 23.91 -22.42
CA VAL A 31 -11.86 22.91 -21.94
C VAL A 31 -12.76 21.73 -21.63
N LYS A 32 -12.60 20.65 -22.40
CA LYS A 32 -13.34 19.40 -22.21
C LYS A 32 -12.98 18.94 -20.80
N ARG A 33 -13.76 19.38 -19.80
CA ARG A 33 -13.60 19.03 -18.40
C ARG A 33 -13.55 17.52 -18.42
N ARG A 34 -12.38 16.94 -18.10
CA ARG A 34 -12.16 15.49 -18.07
C ARG A 34 -13.38 14.93 -17.35
N LYS A 35 -14.26 14.34 -18.14
CA LYS A 35 -15.54 13.81 -17.69
C LYS A 35 -15.13 12.82 -16.61
N GLY A 36 -15.51 13.06 -15.35
CA GLY A 36 -15.14 12.17 -14.24
C GLY A 36 -15.42 10.74 -14.68
N GLN A 37 -14.34 10.01 -14.97
CA GLN A 37 -14.42 8.77 -15.73
C GLN A 37 -14.99 7.70 -14.83
N ARG A 38 -16.01 7.04 -15.37
CA ARG A 38 -16.92 6.16 -14.66
C ARG A 38 -16.17 4.92 -14.17
N ARG A 39 -16.29 4.70 -12.86
CA ARG A 39 -16.29 3.41 -12.14
C ARG A 39 -16.59 2.23 -13.07
N GLY A 40 -15.54 1.52 -13.51
CA GLY A 40 -15.68 0.34 -14.38
C GLY A 40 -14.51 0.00 -15.30
N GLU A 41 -13.54 0.89 -15.51
CA GLU A 41 -12.31 0.54 -16.24
C GLU A 41 -11.24 0.08 -15.25
N ASP A 42 -10.49 -0.95 -15.61
CA ASP A 42 -9.32 -1.45 -14.91
C ASP A 42 -8.46 -0.28 -14.42
N PHE A 43 -8.63 0.05 -13.12
CA PHE A 43 -7.70 0.88 -12.38
C PHE A 43 -6.44 0.04 -12.29
N THR A 44 -5.70 0.18 -13.38
CA THR A 44 -4.54 -0.56 -13.81
C THR A 44 -3.66 -0.71 -12.59
N LEU A 45 -3.47 -1.95 -12.15
CA LEU A 45 -2.55 -2.30 -11.07
C LEU A 45 -1.20 -1.57 -11.26
N MET A 46 -0.78 -1.35 -12.51
CA MET A 46 0.37 -0.54 -12.90
C MET A 46 0.27 0.98 -12.63
N GLN A 47 -0.90 1.61 -12.83
CA GLN A 47 -1.09 3.04 -12.57
C GLN A 47 -1.28 3.34 -11.07
N ALA A 48 -1.71 2.35 -10.29
CA ALA A 48 -1.67 2.38 -8.82
C ALA A 48 -0.24 2.13 -8.28
N LEU A 49 0.51 1.20 -8.88
CA LEU A 49 1.92 0.89 -8.56
C LEU A 49 2.88 2.07 -8.82
N ILE A 50 2.61 2.88 -9.84
CA ILE A 50 3.43 4.07 -10.20
C ILE A 50 3.12 5.27 -9.29
N LYS A 51 2.06 5.22 -8.48
CA LYS A 51 1.75 6.29 -7.53
C LYS A 51 2.77 6.25 -6.40
N ALA A 52 3.46 7.37 -6.17
CA ALA A 52 4.46 7.51 -5.11
C ALA A 52 3.95 7.04 -3.73
N ASP A 53 2.65 7.23 -3.46
CA ASP A 53 1.99 6.75 -2.24
C ASP A 53 2.07 5.22 -2.07
N PHE A 54 1.91 4.46 -3.15
CA PHE A 54 1.98 3.00 -3.13
C PHE A 54 3.42 2.52 -2.96
N LEU A 55 4.36 3.17 -3.64
CA LEU A 55 5.79 2.86 -3.56
C LEU A 55 6.35 3.16 -2.17
N LEU A 56 5.89 4.25 -1.55
CA LEU A 56 6.23 4.64 -0.19
C LEU A 56 5.61 3.68 0.83
N MET A 57 4.34 3.28 0.65
CA MET A 57 3.74 2.20 1.45
C MET A 57 4.48 0.87 1.28
N PHE A 58 4.84 0.50 0.05
CA PHE A 58 5.53 -0.76 -0.26
C PHE A 58 6.95 -0.82 0.33
N PHE A 59 7.74 0.26 0.23
CA PHE A 59 9.03 0.31 0.88
C PHE A 59 8.89 0.32 2.41
N SER A 60 7.94 1.09 2.95
CA SER A 60 7.67 1.07 4.39
C SER A 60 7.26 -0.32 4.88
N LEU A 61 6.55 -1.06 4.04
CA LEU A 61 6.10 -2.43 4.22
C LEU A 61 7.26 -3.42 4.25
N VAL A 62 8.15 -3.37 3.25
CA VAL A 62 9.34 -4.25 3.20
C VAL A 62 10.24 -3.99 4.40
N LEU A 63 10.42 -2.72 4.78
CA LEU A 63 11.21 -2.32 5.94
C LEU A 63 10.55 -2.75 7.26
N ALA A 64 9.23 -2.60 7.41
CA ALA A 64 8.50 -3.03 8.60
C ALA A 64 8.48 -4.57 8.76
N SER A 65 8.28 -5.31 7.67
CA SER A 65 8.39 -6.77 7.72
C SER A 65 9.83 -7.24 7.96
N GLY A 66 10.82 -6.60 7.33
CA GLY A 66 12.23 -6.95 7.50
C GLY A 66 12.69 -6.73 8.93
N SER A 67 12.33 -5.59 9.53
CA SER A 67 12.63 -5.28 10.93
C SER A 67 11.92 -6.22 11.91
N GLY A 68 10.68 -6.63 11.63
CA GLY A 68 9.99 -7.67 12.41
C GLY A 68 10.75 -9.01 12.42
N LEU A 69 11.31 -9.42 11.29
CA LEU A 69 12.15 -10.63 11.21
C LEU A 69 13.42 -10.47 12.04
N THR A 70 14.08 -9.32 11.93
CA THR A 70 15.29 -9.01 12.71
C THR A 70 15.02 -9.06 14.21
N VAL A 71 13.85 -8.57 14.66
CA VAL A 71 13.44 -8.65 16.07
C VAL A 71 13.27 -10.10 16.49
N ILE A 72 12.62 -10.96 15.68
CA ILE A 72 12.43 -12.38 16.00
C ILE A 72 13.79 -13.09 16.11
N ASP A 73 14.68 -12.87 15.14
CA ASP A 73 16.01 -13.50 15.11
C ASP A 73 16.90 -13.05 16.28
N ASN A 74 16.74 -11.80 16.73
CA ASN A 74 17.52 -11.24 17.84
C ASN A 74 16.76 -11.24 19.18
N LEU A 75 15.57 -11.82 19.25
CA LEU A 75 14.69 -11.76 20.43
C LEU A 75 15.40 -12.29 21.68
N GLY A 76 16.22 -13.33 21.55
CA GLY A 76 16.98 -13.87 22.67
C GLY A 76 17.97 -12.87 23.27
N GLN A 77 18.64 -12.08 22.44
CA GLN A 77 19.59 -11.05 22.89
C GLN A 77 18.85 -9.85 23.50
N ILE A 78 17.71 -9.46 22.90
CA ILE A 78 16.86 -8.38 23.40
C ILE A 78 16.29 -8.72 24.78
N CYS A 79 15.78 -9.95 24.96
CA CYS A 79 15.26 -10.39 26.25
C CYS A 79 16.36 -10.39 27.33
N GLN A 80 17.55 -10.89 27.01
CA GLN A 80 18.69 -10.88 27.94
C GLN A 80 19.15 -9.47 28.30
N SER A 81 19.19 -8.53 27.34
CA SER A 81 19.62 -7.16 27.60
C SER A 81 18.64 -6.38 28.48
N LEU A 82 17.35 -6.72 28.41
CA LEU A 82 16.30 -6.19 29.27
C LEU A 82 16.23 -6.87 30.65
N GLY A 83 17.10 -7.84 30.92
CA GLY A 83 17.16 -8.55 32.20
C GLY A 83 16.18 -9.72 32.34
N TYR A 84 15.55 -10.16 31.25
CA TYR A 84 14.71 -11.36 31.25
C TYR A 84 15.57 -12.62 31.11
N THR A 85 15.48 -13.52 32.08
CA THR A 85 16.16 -14.82 32.07
C THR A 85 15.44 -15.87 31.21
N ASP A 86 14.11 -15.75 31.06
CA ASP A 86 13.27 -16.76 30.41
C ASP A 86 12.73 -16.30 29.04
N THR A 87 13.62 -16.27 28.04
CA THR A 87 13.25 -15.97 26.64
C THR A 87 12.17 -16.90 26.08
N SER A 88 12.10 -18.14 26.57
CA SER A 88 11.14 -19.16 26.13
C SER A 88 9.69 -18.71 26.24
N ILE A 89 9.35 -17.89 27.25
CA ILE A 89 7.99 -17.38 27.46
C ILE A 89 7.57 -16.52 26.26
N PHE A 90 8.44 -15.65 25.79
CA PHE A 90 8.16 -14.75 24.66
C PHE A 90 8.09 -15.52 23.33
N VAL A 91 8.93 -16.54 23.14
CA VAL A 91 8.89 -17.41 21.95
C VAL A 91 7.56 -18.18 21.90
N SER A 92 7.13 -18.77 23.02
CA SER A 92 5.83 -19.45 23.12
C SER A 92 4.67 -18.49 22.87
N MET A 93 4.76 -17.27 23.39
CA MET A 93 3.75 -16.25 23.19
C MET A 93 3.63 -15.84 21.72
N ILE A 94 4.74 -15.57 21.04
CA ILE A 94 4.75 -15.28 19.60
C ILE A 94 4.12 -16.42 18.80
N SER A 95 4.38 -17.68 19.16
CA SER A 95 3.78 -18.84 18.49
C SER A 95 2.25 -18.89 18.63
N ILE A 96 1.72 -18.66 19.84
CA ILE A 96 0.28 -18.60 20.10
C ILE A 96 -0.37 -17.48 19.27
N TRP A 97 0.22 -16.29 19.31
CA TRP A 97 -0.26 -15.15 18.54
C TRP A 97 -0.11 -15.36 17.03
N ASN A 98 0.90 -16.09 16.57
CA ASN A 98 1.05 -16.47 15.16
C ASN A 98 -0.07 -17.39 14.71
N PHE A 99 -0.40 -18.40 15.50
CA PHE A 99 -1.51 -19.29 15.22
C PHE A 99 -2.83 -18.53 15.16
N LEU A 100 -3.12 -17.70 16.17
CA LEU A 100 -4.30 -16.84 16.19
C LEU A 100 -4.32 -15.85 15.02
N GLY A 101 -3.16 -15.33 14.61
CA GLY A 101 -3.00 -14.44 13.46
C GLY A 101 -3.34 -15.15 12.15
N ARG A 102 -2.98 -16.42 11.99
CA ARG A 102 -3.35 -17.22 10.80
C ARG A 102 -4.85 -17.48 10.74
N VAL A 103 -5.44 -17.92 11.86
CA VAL A 103 -6.87 -18.24 11.95
C VAL A 103 -7.70 -16.97 11.80
N GLY A 104 -7.37 -15.93 12.57
CA GLY A 104 -8.03 -14.63 12.52
C GLY A 104 -7.78 -13.92 11.20
N GLY A 105 -6.55 -13.83 10.73
CA GLY A 105 -6.20 -13.20 9.46
C GLY A 105 -6.91 -13.82 8.27
N GLY A 106 -7.02 -15.15 8.22
CA GLY A 106 -7.82 -15.85 7.20
C GLY A 106 -9.31 -15.52 7.28
N TYR A 107 -9.91 -15.66 8.48
CA TYR A 107 -11.34 -15.41 8.70
C TYR A 107 -11.74 -13.94 8.49
N PHE A 108 -10.97 -13.01 9.07
CA PHE A 108 -11.19 -11.57 8.92
C PHE A 108 -10.93 -11.11 7.48
N SER A 109 -9.93 -11.67 6.79
CA SER A 109 -9.70 -11.37 5.36
C SER A 109 -10.92 -11.75 4.53
N GLU A 110 -11.46 -12.96 4.70
CA GLU A 110 -12.68 -13.37 3.99
C GLU A 110 -13.92 -12.56 4.41
N ALA A 111 -14.09 -12.28 5.70
CA ALA A 111 -15.21 -11.49 6.20
C ALA A 111 -15.19 -10.05 5.68
N ILE A 112 -14.00 -9.42 5.61
CA ILE A 112 -13.81 -8.05 5.09
C ILE A 112 -14.05 -8.02 3.58
N ILE A 113 -13.51 -8.99 2.83
CA ILE A 113 -13.74 -9.09 1.38
C ILE A 113 -15.24 -9.25 1.07
N ARG A 114 -15.92 -10.13 1.81
CA ARG A 114 -17.34 -10.44 1.60
C ARG A 114 -18.27 -9.28 1.94
N LYS A 115 -17.88 -8.40 2.88
CA LYS A 115 -18.72 -7.30 3.37
C LYS A 115 -18.40 -5.95 2.72
N TYR A 116 -17.18 -5.73 2.23
CA TYR A 116 -16.73 -4.43 1.73
C TYR A 116 -16.14 -4.42 0.31
N ALA A 117 -15.99 -5.58 -0.37
CA ALA A 117 -15.41 -5.66 -1.72
C ALA A 117 -14.06 -4.92 -1.86
N TYR A 118 -13.25 -4.90 -0.80
CA TYR A 118 -11.93 -4.29 -0.83
C TYR A 118 -10.90 -5.20 -1.52
N PRO A 119 -9.95 -4.65 -2.30
CA PRO A 119 -8.84 -5.41 -2.85
C PRO A 119 -8.01 -6.02 -1.71
N ARG A 120 -7.67 -7.31 -1.79
CA ARG A 120 -6.80 -8.00 -0.82
C ARG A 120 -5.49 -7.27 -0.46
N PRO A 121 -4.82 -6.52 -1.36
CA PRO A 121 -3.67 -5.68 -1.00
C PRO A 121 -3.94 -4.63 0.09
N VAL A 122 -5.18 -4.15 0.21
CA VAL A 122 -5.58 -3.21 1.26
C VAL A 122 -5.60 -3.87 2.63
N ALA A 123 -6.10 -5.11 2.72
CA ALA A 123 -6.05 -5.87 3.97
C ALA A 123 -4.60 -6.13 4.42
N MET A 124 -3.71 -6.43 3.47
CA MET A 124 -2.27 -6.55 3.75
C MET A 124 -1.65 -5.23 4.24
N ALA A 125 -1.99 -4.11 3.62
CA ALA A 125 -1.53 -2.79 4.05
C ALA A 125 -1.98 -2.46 5.49
N VAL A 126 -3.23 -2.79 5.85
CA VAL A 126 -3.75 -2.58 7.21
C VAL A 126 -2.96 -3.40 8.24
N VAL A 127 -2.72 -4.70 7.96
CA VAL A 127 -1.92 -5.56 8.85
C VAL A 127 -0.51 -4.98 9.07
N GLN A 128 0.07 -4.34 8.07
CA GLN A 128 1.40 -3.75 8.17
C GLN A 128 1.42 -2.41 8.88
N VAL A 129 0.39 -1.59 8.72
CA VAL A 129 0.23 -0.38 9.53
C VAL A 129 0.19 -0.75 11.01
N VAL A 130 -0.54 -1.82 11.36
CA VAL A 130 -0.57 -2.35 12.74
C VAL A 130 0.83 -2.79 13.19
N MET A 131 1.59 -3.48 12.34
CA MET A 131 2.98 -3.86 12.63
C MET A 131 3.92 -2.67 12.80
N ALA A 132 3.76 -1.62 11.98
CA ALA A 132 4.57 -0.41 12.05
C ALA A 132 4.33 0.33 13.38
N PHE A 133 3.09 0.38 13.88
CA PHE A 133 2.79 0.93 15.21
C PHE A 133 3.45 0.12 16.33
N ALA A 134 3.52 -1.21 16.21
CA ALA A 134 4.19 -2.05 17.21
C ALA A 134 5.71 -1.82 17.26
N LEU A 135 6.35 -1.70 16.09
CA LEU A 135 7.77 -1.34 16.00
C LEU A 135 8.04 0.07 16.52
N PHE A 136 7.14 1.02 16.26
CA PHE A 136 7.23 2.36 16.82
C PHE A 136 7.09 2.36 18.35
N TYR A 137 6.16 1.58 18.90
CA TYR A 137 6.01 1.40 20.35
C TYR A 137 7.29 0.85 20.97
N TYR A 138 7.89 -0.17 20.34
CA TYR A 138 9.17 -0.74 20.77
C TYR A 138 10.32 0.28 20.70
N ALA A 139 10.38 1.09 19.63
CA ALA A 139 11.39 2.13 19.49
C ALA A 139 11.29 3.23 20.57
N MET A 140 10.10 3.44 21.15
CA MET A 140 9.87 4.43 22.21
C MET A 140 10.29 3.95 23.61
N GLY A 141 10.70 2.69 23.78
CA GLY A 141 11.22 2.21 25.07
C GLY A 141 10.15 2.13 26.17
N TRP A 142 8.86 2.02 25.82
CA TRP A 142 7.78 2.09 26.79
C TRP A 142 7.67 0.82 27.65
N PRO A 143 7.15 0.91 28.87
CA PRO A 143 7.02 -0.26 29.74
C PRO A 143 6.19 -1.36 29.06
N GLY A 144 6.69 -2.59 29.15
CA GLY A 144 6.04 -3.76 28.53
C GLY A 144 6.25 -3.88 27.02
N GLU A 145 7.22 -3.18 26.43
CA GLU A 145 7.52 -3.21 25.00
C GLU A 145 7.61 -4.62 24.40
N ILE A 146 8.27 -5.58 25.07
CA ILE A 146 8.44 -6.94 24.54
C ILE A 146 7.11 -7.71 24.51
N TYR A 147 6.21 -7.46 25.46
CA TYR A 147 4.88 -8.08 25.48
C TYR A 147 4.01 -7.54 24.34
N VAL A 148 4.01 -6.23 24.17
CA VAL A 148 3.29 -5.57 23.07
C VAL A 148 3.85 -6.05 21.73
N LEU A 149 5.16 -6.02 21.58
CA LEU A 149 5.85 -6.41 20.35
C LEU A 149 5.56 -7.87 19.97
N SER A 150 5.61 -8.81 20.92
CA SER A 150 5.35 -10.23 20.65
C SER A 150 3.90 -10.54 20.26
N ILE A 151 2.91 -9.83 20.83
CA ILE A 151 1.49 -9.95 20.43
C ILE A 151 1.33 -9.49 18.97
N PHE A 152 1.80 -8.27 18.68
CA PHE A 152 1.61 -7.67 17.35
C PHE A 152 2.43 -8.38 16.28
N ILE A 153 3.70 -8.72 16.56
CA ILE A 153 4.54 -9.51 15.64
C ILE A 153 3.90 -10.86 15.38
N GLY A 154 3.46 -11.58 16.41
CA GLY A 154 2.82 -12.88 16.25
C GLY A 154 1.58 -12.79 15.36
N LEU A 155 0.62 -11.93 15.73
CA LEU A 155 -0.63 -11.75 14.97
C LEU A 155 -0.38 -11.29 13.53
N GLY A 156 0.47 -10.28 13.36
CA GLY A 156 0.77 -9.68 12.06
C GLY A 156 1.49 -10.64 11.13
N TYR A 157 2.52 -11.36 11.61
CA TYR A 157 3.18 -12.40 10.81
C TYR A 157 2.23 -13.55 10.48
N GLY A 158 1.42 -14.01 11.44
CA GLY A 158 0.45 -15.07 11.22
C GLY A 158 -0.54 -14.72 10.10
N ALA A 159 -1.10 -13.51 10.17
CA ALA A 159 -2.01 -13.01 9.15
C ALA A 159 -1.30 -12.81 7.79
N HIS A 160 -0.08 -12.29 7.79
CA HIS A 160 0.70 -12.06 6.57
C HIS A 160 0.87 -13.37 5.78
N TRP A 161 1.38 -14.43 6.41
CA TRP A 161 1.60 -15.72 5.73
C TRP A 161 0.31 -16.42 5.31
N ALA A 162 -0.81 -16.17 5.97
CA ALA A 162 -2.12 -16.70 5.56
C ALA A 162 -2.68 -15.99 4.31
N ILE A 163 -2.46 -14.68 4.20
CA ILE A 163 -3.05 -13.84 3.14
C ILE A 163 -2.21 -13.85 1.84
N VAL A 164 -0.89 -14.04 1.92
CA VAL A 164 0.01 -14.10 0.75
C VAL A 164 -0.44 -15.11 -0.32
N PRO A 165 -0.63 -16.41 -0.01
CA PRO A 165 -1.01 -17.39 -1.04
C PRO A 165 -2.43 -17.15 -1.59
N ALA A 166 -3.35 -16.68 -0.75
CA ALA A 166 -4.68 -16.30 -1.18
C ALA A 166 -4.65 -15.10 -2.16
N SER A 167 -3.81 -14.11 -1.89
CA SER A 167 -3.64 -12.94 -2.78
C SER A 167 -2.93 -13.32 -4.08
N ALA A 168 -1.93 -14.19 -4.03
CA ALA A 168 -1.24 -14.68 -5.22
C ALA A 168 -2.19 -15.45 -6.15
N SER A 169 -3.00 -16.35 -5.60
CA SER A 169 -3.96 -17.13 -6.40
C SER A 169 -5.01 -16.25 -7.07
N GLU A 170 -5.47 -15.17 -6.43
CA GLU A 170 -6.43 -14.22 -7.03
C GLU A 170 -5.81 -13.41 -8.19
N LEU A 171 -4.55 -13.00 -8.05
CA LEU A 171 -3.84 -12.27 -9.11
C LEU A 171 -3.62 -13.14 -10.36
N PHE A 172 -3.29 -14.42 -10.18
CA PHE A 172 -3.11 -15.34 -11.30
C PHE A 172 -4.45 -15.75 -11.94
N ARG A 173 -5.53 -15.89 -11.15
CA ARG A 173 -6.87 -16.22 -11.67
C ARG A 173 -7.43 -15.14 -12.59
N LEU A 174 -7.17 -13.87 -12.29
CA LEU A 174 -7.58 -12.75 -13.15
C LEU A 174 -6.84 -12.76 -14.49
N LYS A 175 -5.56 -13.19 -14.50
CA LYS A 175 -4.74 -13.24 -15.72
C LYS A 175 -5.15 -14.36 -16.69
N GLU A 176 -5.70 -15.46 -16.20
CA GLU A 176 -6.26 -16.53 -17.05
C GLU A 176 -7.62 -16.16 -17.66
N LEU A 177 -8.44 -15.39 -16.94
CA LEU A 177 -9.75 -14.92 -17.43
C LEU A 177 -9.62 -13.83 -18.52
N ASP A 178 -8.63 -12.94 -18.42
CA ASP A 178 -8.38 -11.89 -19.44
C ASP A 178 -7.75 -12.43 -20.74
N CYS A 179 -7.27 -13.67 -20.77
CA CYS A 179 -6.67 -14.28 -21.96
C CYS A 179 -7.68 -15.11 -22.79
N THR A 180 -8.97 -15.11 -22.41
CA THR A 180 -10.04 -15.91 -23.05
C THR A 180 -11.23 -15.08 -23.58
N VAL A 181 -11.02 -13.80 -23.92
CA VAL A 181 -12.01 -12.98 -24.65
C VAL A 181 -11.42 -12.30 -25.87
#